data_AF-A0AAT9L3J9-F1
#
_entry.id   AF-A0AAT9L3J9-F1
#
_cell.length_a   1.000
_cell.length_b   1.000
_cell.length_c   1.000
_cell.angle_alpha   90.00
_cell.angle_beta   90.00
_cell.angle_gamma   90.00
#
_symmetry.space_group_name_H-M   'P 1'
#
loop_
_entity.id
_entity.type
_entity.pdbx_description
1 polymer ?
#
loop_
_entity_poly.entity_id
_entity_poly.type
_entity_poly.pdbx_seq_one_letter_code
_entity_poly.pdbx_strand_id
1 'polypeptide(L)'
;MAEREERTKAASTGSSGLMRPPRTRLDQPKSPRRRLLPEYDPEAFGRFSERIARFLGTGRFIVWMTLIIIVWVLWNIYAPKDLRWDEYPFIFLTLMLSLQASYAAPLILLAQNRQDDRDRVTHEQDRKQNERSIADTEYLSREIAALRMGLGEVATRDWIRSELQDMVKDMEDRRILLASESDEADR
;
A
#
# COMPACT_ATOMS: atom_id res chain seq x y z
N MET A 1 -81.77 45.87 -22.15
CA MET A 1 -80.59 45.47 -22.94
C MET A 1 -80.21 44.08 -22.47
N ALA A 2 -80.85 43.10 -23.09
CA ALA A 2 -80.46 41.71 -23.03
C ALA A 2 -79.42 41.47 -24.12
N GLU A 3 -78.65 40.39 -23.96
CA GLU A 3 -78.10 39.53 -25.03
C GLU A 3 -76.60 39.20 -24.85
N ARG A 4 -76.40 37.91 -24.54
CA ARG A 4 -75.41 36.96 -25.08
C ARG A 4 -74.00 37.43 -25.42
N GLU A 5 -73.05 36.67 -24.90
CA GLU A 5 -71.92 35.99 -25.57
C GLU A 5 -70.92 35.61 -24.44
N GLU A 6 -70.33 34.43 -24.32
CA GLU A 6 -70.32 33.24 -25.12
C GLU A 6 -69.78 32.10 -24.26
N ARG A 7 -70.29 30.89 -24.51
CA ARG A 7 -69.73 29.64 -24.02
C ARG A 7 -68.36 29.39 -24.65
N THR A 8 -67.42 28.84 -23.90
CA THR A 8 -66.48 27.74 -24.28
C THR A 8 -65.47 27.62 -23.13
N LYS A 9 -65.04 26.47 -22.61
CA LYS A 9 -64.88 25.12 -23.14
C LYS A 9 -64.88 24.13 -21.98
N ALA A 10 -65.53 22.99 -22.19
CA ALA A 10 -65.44 21.81 -21.35
C ALA A 10 -64.15 21.01 -21.65
N ALA A 11 -63.87 20.07 -20.73
CA ALA A 11 -63.12 18.81 -20.87
C ALA A 11 -61.62 18.82 -20.55
N SER A 12 -61.26 18.14 -19.45
CA SER A 12 -60.64 16.80 -19.51
C SER A 12 -60.49 16.27 -18.07
N THR A 13 -61.18 15.19 -17.74
CA THR A 13 -60.67 13.80 -17.76
C THR A 13 -59.99 13.46 -16.44
N GLY A 14 -60.61 12.51 -15.73
CA GLY A 14 -60.15 12.05 -14.42
C GLY A 14 -58.75 11.45 -14.42
N SER A 15 -58.17 11.39 -13.23
CA SER A 15 -57.27 10.29 -12.92
C SER A 15 -57.35 10.00 -11.43
N SER A 16 -57.50 8.71 -11.15
CA SER A 16 -57.63 8.08 -9.86
C SER A 16 -56.65 8.63 -8.82
N GLY A 17 -57.18 8.89 -7.62
CA GLY A 17 -56.39 8.98 -6.40
C GLY A 17 -55.76 7.61 -6.08
N LEU A 18 -54.69 7.25 -6.78
CA LEU A 18 -53.76 6.24 -6.32
C LEU A 18 -52.91 6.90 -5.23
N MET A 19 -53.21 6.57 -3.98
CA MET A 19 -52.37 6.89 -2.83
C MET A 19 -50.97 6.34 -3.10
N ARG A 20 -50.06 7.22 -3.51
CA ARG A 20 -48.68 6.86 -3.82
C ARG A 20 -48.02 6.48 -2.48
N PRO A 21 -47.50 5.26 -2.31
CA PRO A 21 -46.84 4.89 -1.07
C PRO A 21 -45.66 5.83 -0.82
N PRO A 22 -45.38 6.20 0.44
CA PRO A 22 -44.33 7.15 0.76
C PRO A 22 -43.00 6.65 0.21
N ARG A 23 -42.36 7.47 -0.63
CA ARG A 23 -41.06 7.16 -1.23
C ARG A 23 -40.02 7.10 -0.11
N THR A 24 -39.53 5.90 0.18
CA THR A 24 -38.39 5.66 1.08
C THR A 24 -37.19 6.47 0.57
N ARG A 25 -36.82 7.52 1.31
CA ARG A 25 -35.64 8.35 1.04
C ARG A 25 -34.40 7.47 1.20
N LEU A 26 -33.69 7.23 0.10
CA LEU A 26 -32.44 6.44 0.01
C LEU A 26 -31.23 7.16 0.63
N ASP A 27 -31.42 8.37 1.14
CA ASP A 27 -30.37 9.28 1.61
C ASP A 27 -30.10 9.18 3.12
N GLN A 28 -30.80 8.28 3.82
CA GLN A 28 -30.52 8.00 5.22
C GLN A 28 -29.63 6.76 5.31
N PRO A 29 -28.40 6.86 5.86
CA PRO A 29 -27.60 5.68 6.13
C PRO A 29 -28.40 4.78 7.08
N LYS A 30 -28.76 3.59 6.57
CA LYS A 30 -29.43 2.54 7.35
C LYS A 30 -28.64 2.34 8.63
N SER A 31 -29.23 2.69 9.78
CA SER A 31 -28.69 2.36 11.09
C SER A 31 -28.31 0.88 11.10
N PRO A 32 -27.05 0.51 11.38
CA PRO A 32 -26.60 -0.86 11.28
C PRO A 32 -27.45 -1.69 12.24
N ARG A 33 -28.22 -2.65 11.70
CA ARG A 33 -28.88 -3.68 12.52
C ARG A 33 -27.83 -4.23 13.47
N ARG A 34 -28.05 -4.11 14.78
CA ARG A 34 -27.26 -4.79 15.81
C ARG A 34 -27.10 -6.25 15.39
N ARG A 35 -25.92 -6.60 14.86
CA ARG A 35 -25.59 -7.97 14.51
C ARG A 35 -25.34 -8.67 15.84
N LEU A 36 -26.19 -9.63 16.18
CA LEU A 36 -26.00 -10.56 17.31
C LEU A 36 -24.98 -11.66 16.98
N LEU A 37 -24.07 -11.40 16.05
CA LEU A 37 -22.96 -12.30 15.77
C LEU A 37 -21.80 -11.88 16.68
N PRO A 38 -21.14 -12.80 17.39
CA PRO A 38 -19.88 -12.50 18.05
C PRO A 38 -18.96 -11.86 17.02
N GLU A 39 -18.56 -10.61 17.28
CA GLU A 39 -17.62 -9.91 16.42
C GLU A 39 -16.30 -10.64 16.56
N TYR A 40 -15.98 -11.48 15.57
CA TYR A 40 -14.70 -12.15 15.48
C TYR A 40 -13.66 -11.05 15.33
N ASP A 41 -13.01 -10.67 16.43
CA ASP A 41 -12.01 -9.63 16.48
C ASP A 41 -10.76 -10.09 15.72
N PRO A 42 -10.57 -9.62 14.46
CA PRO A 42 -9.46 -10.06 13.63
C PRO A 42 -8.12 -9.56 14.19
N GLU A 43 -8.12 -8.56 15.08
CA GLU A 43 -6.92 -8.00 15.70
C GLU A 43 -6.41 -8.89 16.84
N ALA A 44 -7.31 -9.47 17.64
CA ALA A 44 -6.95 -10.42 18.69
C ALA A 44 -6.35 -11.71 18.09
N PHE A 45 -6.99 -12.27 17.06
CA PHE A 45 -6.46 -13.42 16.34
C PHE A 45 -5.15 -13.07 15.62
N GLY A 46 -5.06 -11.86 15.05
CA GLY A 46 -3.86 -11.40 14.37
C GLY A 46 -2.62 -11.34 15.28
N ARG A 47 -2.78 -10.81 16.49
CA ARG A 47 -1.70 -10.78 17.51
C ARG A 47 -1.33 -12.18 18.00
N PHE A 48 -2.31 -13.07 18.17
CA PHE A 48 -2.09 -14.46 18.58
C PHE A 48 -1.31 -15.24 17.50
N SER A 49 -1.75 -15.16 16.25
CA SER A 49 -1.07 -15.77 15.11
C SER A 49 0.35 -15.24 14.92
N GLU A 50 0.62 -13.96 15.19
CA GLU A 50 1.96 -13.40 15.08
C GLU A 50 2.92 -13.90 16.17
N ARG A 51 2.41 -14.14 17.38
CA ARG A 51 3.17 -14.81 18.45
C ARG A 51 3.43 -16.28 18.10
N ILE A 52 2.43 -16.98 17.56
CA ILE A 52 2.55 -18.37 17.10
C ILE A 52 3.57 -18.48 15.96
N ALA A 53 3.50 -17.60 14.95
CA ALA A 53 4.43 -17.62 13.81
C ALA A 53 5.88 -17.44 14.24
N ARG A 54 6.15 -16.48 15.15
CA ARG A 54 7.51 -16.31 15.72
C ARG A 54 7.95 -17.50 16.56
N PHE A 55 7.02 -18.17 17.24
CA PHE A 55 7.31 -19.33 18.07
C PHE A 55 7.61 -20.59 17.24
N LEU A 56 6.80 -20.90 16.23
CA LEU A 56 7.01 -22.04 15.32
C LEU A 56 8.20 -21.83 14.38
N GLY A 57 8.49 -20.60 13.96
CA GLY A 57 9.64 -20.28 13.10
C GLY A 57 11.00 -20.40 13.80
N THR A 58 11.02 -20.57 15.13
CA THR A 58 12.26 -20.70 15.90
C THR A 58 12.54 -22.17 16.22
N GLY A 59 13.79 -22.64 16.02
CA GLY A 59 14.20 -24.03 16.34
C GLY A 59 13.98 -24.47 17.80
N ARG A 60 13.68 -23.53 18.70
CA ARG A 60 13.31 -23.78 20.10
C ARG A 60 12.03 -24.59 20.26
N PHE A 61 11.07 -24.51 19.33
CA PHE A 61 9.84 -25.31 19.38
C PHE A 61 10.14 -26.81 19.28
N ILE A 62 11.00 -27.18 18.32
CA ILE A 62 11.39 -28.58 18.07
C ILE A 62 12.10 -29.13 19.32
N VAL A 63 13.03 -28.37 19.90
CA VAL A 63 13.74 -28.77 21.12
C VAL A 63 12.77 -29.06 22.28
N TRP A 64 11.81 -28.16 22.53
CA TRP A 64 10.81 -28.38 23.59
C TRP A 64 9.90 -29.57 23.31
N MET A 65 9.45 -29.76 22.07
CA MET A 65 8.62 -30.92 21.70
C MET A 65 9.36 -32.24 21.88
N THR A 66 10.62 -32.31 21.44
CA THR A 66 11.46 -33.49 21.64
C THR A 66 11.70 -33.76 23.13
N LEU A 67 11.94 -32.73 23.93
CA LEU A 67 12.10 -32.87 25.38
C LEU A 67 10.85 -33.47 26.03
N ILE A 68 9.65 -32.98 25.68
CA ILE A 68 8.38 -33.49 26.23
C ILE A 68 8.19 -34.97 25.86
N ILE A 69 8.45 -35.34 24.61
CA ILE A 69 8.37 -36.74 24.16
C ILE A 69 9.34 -37.62 24.94
N ILE A 70 10.59 -37.18 25.10
CA ILE A 70 11.60 -37.90 25.88
C ILE A 70 11.14 -38.06 27.33
N VAL A 71 10.70 -36.99 27.98
CA VAL A 71 10.22 -37.03 29.37
C VAL A 71 9.03 -37.99 29.51
N TRP A 72 8.08 -37.99 28.56
CA TRP A 72 6.94 -38.91 28.57
C TRP A 72 7.36 -40.38 28.45
N VAL A 73 8.28 -40.66 27.52
CA VAL A 73 8.82 -42.01 27.31
C VAL A 73 9.59 -42.47 28.54
N LEU A 74 10.48 -41.63 29.09
CA LEU A 74 11.23 -41.94 30.30
C LEU A 74 10.29 -42.17 31.49
N TRP A 75 9.27 -41.34 31.66
CA TRP A 75 8.27 -41.52 32.71
C TRP A 75 7.60 -42.89 32.59
N ASN A 76 7.10 -43.27 31.41
CA ASN A 76 6.42 -44.56 31.24
C ASN A 76 7.35 -45.78 31.33
N ILE A 77 8.65 -45.63 31.05
CA ILE A 77 9.64 -46.71 31.21
C ILE A 77 10.01 -46.90 32.69
N TYR A 78 10.36 -45.81 33.39
CA TYR A 78 10.89 -45.86 34.74
C TYR A 78 9.81 -45.84 35.83
N ALA A 79 8.56 -45.49 35.51
CA ALA A 79 7.47 -45.52 36.47
C ALA A 79 7.18 -46.95 36.97
N PRO A 80 6.80 -47.10 38.25
CA PRO A 80 6.25 -48.34 38.80
C PRO A 80 5.04 -48.81 37.99
N LYS A 81 4.82 -50.12 37.87
CA LYS A 81 3.76 -50.71 37.03
C LYS A 81 2.37 -50.13 37.29
N ASP A 82 2.10 -49.71 38.52
CA ASP A 82 0.82 -49.13 38.94
C ASP A 82 0.60 -47.67 38.48
N LEU A 83 1.67 -46.99 38.05
CA LEU A 83 1.69 -45.59 37.58
C LEU A 83 2.00 -45.46 36.08
N ARG A 84 2.14 -46.59 35.37
CA ARG A 84 2.33 -46.60 33.91
C ARG A 84 0.99 -46.33 33.24
N TRP A 85 0.84 -45.15 32.65
CA TRP A 85 -0.36 -44.79 31.91
C TRP A 85 -0.29 -45.21 30.45
N ASP A 86 0.90 -45.41 29.90
CA ASP A 86 1.14 -45.70 28.49
C ASP A 86 2.31 -46.70 28.31
N GLU A 87 2.01 -48.00 28.43
CA GLU A 87 3.00 -49.08 28.26
C GLU A 87 3.30 -49.32 26.76
N TYR A 88 4.47 -49.90 26.44
CA TYR A 88 4.88 -50.18 25.06
C TYR A 88 3.77 -50.96 24.33
N PRO A 89 3.19 -50.44 23.22
CA PRO A 89 3.79 -49.56 22.20
C PRO A 89 3.44 -48.04 22.27
N PHE A 90 3.11 -47.47 23.44
CA PHE A 90 2.79 -46.04 23.60
C PHE A 90 1.58 -45.55 22.78
N ILE A 91 0.42 -46.20 22.99
CA ILE A 91 -0.80 -45.91 22.23
C ILE A 91 -1.31 -44.48 22.49
N PHE A 92 -1.20 -43.97 23.72
CA PHE A 92 -1.68 -42.63 24.05
C PHE A 92 -0.82 -41.56 23.39
N LEU A 93 0.51 -41.72 23.44
CA LEU A 93 1.42 -40.81 22.75
C LEU A 93 1.14 -40.80 21.25
N THR A 94 0.90 -41.96 20.65
CA THR A 94 0.57 -42.09 19.22
C THR A 94 -0.75 -41.39 18.88
N LEU A 95 -1.80 -41.63 19.67
CA LEU A 95 -3.10 -40.97 19.48
C LEU A 95 -2.97 -39.46 19.63
N MET A 96 -2.23 -38.98 20.62
CA MET A 96 -2.02 -37.55 20.84
C MET A 96 -1.25 -36.90 19.68
N LEU A 97 -0.20 -37.55 19.17
CA LEU A 97 0.55 -37.05 18.01
C LEU A 97 -0.30 -37.03 16.73
N SER A 98 -1.13 -38.06 16.51
CA SER A 98 -2.03 -38.07 15.35
C SER A 98 -3.08 -36.95 15.42
N LEU A 99 -3.65 -36.71 16.59
CA LEU A 99 -4.57 -35.60 16.83
C LEU A 99 -3.87 -34.25 16.65
N GLN A 100 -2.64 -34.11 17.17
CA GLN A 100 -1.84 -32.90 17.04
C GLN A 100 -1.61 -32.54 15.56
N ALA A 101 -1.22 -33.52 14.74
CA ALA A 101 -1.04 -33.32 13.30
C ALA A 101 -2.36 -32.90 12.61
N SER A 102 -3.47 -33.56 12.96
CA SER A 102 -4.79 -33.29 12.41
C SER A 102 -5.28 -31.87 12.72
N TYR A 103 -5.06 -31.36 13.93
CA TYR A 103 -5.45 -30.00 14.31
C TYR A 103 -4.44 -28.93 13.89
N ALA A 104 -3.17 -29.31 13.69
CA ALA A 104 -2.16 -28.39 13.18
C ALA A 104 -2.45 -27.95 11.74
N ALA A 105 -2.89 -28.85 10.86
CA ALA A 105 -3.20 -28.54 9.47
C ALA A 105 -4.19 -27.37 9.28
N PRO A 106 -5.39 -27.36 9.88
CA PRO A 106 -6.32 -26.25 9.74
C PRO A 106 -5.82 -24.95 10.40
N LEU A 107 -5.10 -25.04 11.53
CA LEU A 107 -4.48 -23.85 12.15
C LEU A 107 -3.42 -23.22 11.25
N ILE A 108 -2.61 -24.05 10.59
CA ILE A 108 -1.61 -23.61 9.63
C ILE A 108 -2.30 -22.96 8.42
N LEU A 109 -3.37 -23.56 7.90
CA LEU A 109 -4.14 -22.98 6.79
C LEU A 109 -4.74 -21.60 7.14
N LEU A 110 -5.28 -21.44 8.35
CA LEU A 110 -5.77 -20.13 8.80
C LEU A 110 -4.63 -19.10 8.95
N ALA A 111 -3.46 -19.53 9.43
CA ALA A 111 -2.30 -18.66 9.53
C ALA A 111 -1.77 -18.26 8.14
N GLN A 112 -1.78 -19.19 7.18
CA GLN A 112 -1.35 -18.99 5.80
C GLN A 112 -2.28 -18.03 5.05
N ASN A 113 -3.61 -18.24 5.08
CA ASN A 113 -4.55 -17.33 4.42
C ASN A 113 -4.36 -15.86 4.84
N ARG A 114 -4.02 -15.63 6.11
CA ARG A 114 -3.76 -14.28 6.63
C ARG A 114 -2.38 -13.74 6.26
N GLN A 115 -1.39 -14.60 6.06
CA GLN A 115 -0.10 -14.20 5.49
C GLN A 115 -0.28 -13.79 4.03
N ASP A 116 -0.97 -14.63 3.24
CA ASP A 116 -1.26 -14.38 1.83
C ASP A 116 -2.05 -13.06 1.62
N ASP A 117 -3.02 -12.76 2.49
CA ASP A 117 -3.75 -11.49 2.45
C ASP A 117 -2.83 -10.27 2.71
N ARG A 118 -1.91 -10.36 3.68
CA ARG A 118 -0.93 -9.30 3.96
C ARG A 118 0.08 -9.14 2.83
N ASP A 119 0.56 -10.24 2.30
CA ASP A 119 1.54 -10.27 1.21
C ASP A 119 0.91 -9.68 -0.05
N ARG A 120 -0.36 -9.99 -0.33
CA ARG A 120 -1.11 -9.38 -1.42
C ARG A 120 -1.21 -7.86 -1.29
N VAL A 121 -1.58 -7.34 -0.13
CA VAL A 121 -1.68 -5.88 0.09
C VAL A 121 -0.32 -5.21 -0.09
N THR A 122 0.74 -5.83 0.45
CA THR A 122 2.11 -5.34 0.32
C THR A 122 2.53 -5.31 -1.15
N HIS A 123 2.28 -6.38 -1.91
CA HIS A 123 2.56 -6.43 -3.34
C HIS A 123 1.77 -5.41 -4.17
N GLU A 124 0.50 -5.15 -3.84
CA GLU A 124 -0.30 -4.11 -4.49
C GLU A 124 0.24 -2.70 -4.20
N GLN A 125 0.73 -2.45 -2.98
CA GLN A 125 1.37 -1.18 -2.61
C GLN A 125 2.71 -1.00 -3.31
N ASP A 126 3.57 -2.02 -3.33
CA ASP A 126 4.87 -2.01 -4.00
C ASP A 126 4.71 -1.73 -5.49
N ARG A 127 3.69 -2.33 -6.14
CA ARG A 127 3.37 -2.05 -7.55
C ARG A 127 3.04 -0.58 -7.77
N LYS A 128 2.14 0.00 -6.96
CA LYS A 128 1.78 1.43 -7.07
C LYS A 128 2.96 2.34 -6.80
N GLN A 129 3.82 1.98 -5.85
CA GLN A 129 5.02 2.76 -5.55
C GLN A 129 6.04 2.68 -6.68
N ASN A 130 6.21 1.50 -7.30
CA ASN A 130 7.07 1.32 -8.45
C ASN A 130 6.57 2.11 -9.67
N GLU A 131 5.27 2.09 -9.96
CA GLU A 131 4.67 2.91 -11.03
C GLU A 131 4.94 4.40 -10.82
N ARG A 132 4.80 4.90 -9.58
CA ARG A 132 5.13 6.29 -9.23
C ARG A 132 6.62 6.59 -9.39
N SER A 133 7.48 5.69 -8.93
CA SER A 133 8.95 5.83 -9.07
C SER A 133 9.38 5.90 -10.53
N ILE A 134 8.78 5.09 -11.40
CA ILE A 134 9.03 5.14 -12.85
C ILE A 134 8.58 6.49 -13.41
N ALA A 135 7.38 6.96 -13.05
CA ALA A 135 6.87 8.26 -13.49
C ALA A 135 7.75 9.44 -13.02
N ASP A 136 8.20 9.42 -11.76
CA ASP A 136 9.09 10.43 -11.20
C ASP A 136 10.45 10.41 -11.91
N THR A 137 10.98 9.22 -12.21
CA THR A 137 12.23 9.08 -12.96
C THR A 137 12.08 9.61 -14.38
N GLU A 138 10.95 9.32 -15.05
CA GLU A 138 10.66 9.84 -16.37
C GLU A 138 10.53 11.37 -16.35
N TYR A 139 9.83 11.92 -15.35
CA TYR A 139 9.70 13.36 -15.16
C TYR A 139 11.06 14.04 -14.96
N LEU A 140 11.88 13.52 -14.03
CA LEU A 140 13.23 14.03 -13.79
C LEU A 140 14.10 13.92 -15.04
N SER A 141 13.99 12.84 -15.82
CA SER A 141 14.76 12.69 -17.07
C SER A 141 14.37 13.74 -18.12
N ARG A 142 13.07 14.06 -18.24
CA ARG A 142 12.56 15.11 -19.12
C ARG A 142 13.00 16.49 -18.65
N GLU A 143 12.95 16.74 -17.35
CA GLU A 143 13.38 18.00 -16.75
C GLU A 143 14.89 18.23 -16.93
N ILE A 144 15.72 17.18 -16.73
CA ILE A 144 17.16 17.25 -16.99
C ILE A 144 17.44 17.48 -18.48
N ALA A 145 16.70 16.84 -19.38
CA ALA A 145 16.83 17.08 -20.81
C ALA A 145 16.48 18.53 -21.18
N ALA A 146 15.40 19.08 -20.62
CA ALA A 146 15.01 20.48 -20.82
C ALA A 146 16.05 21.46 -20.24
N LEU A 147 16.53 21.20 -19.01
CA LEU A 147 17.60 21.97 -18.39
C LEU A 147 18.88 21.94 -19.23
N ARG A 148 19.25 20.78 -19.77
CA ARG A 148 20.41 20.62 -20.66
C ARG A 148 20.24 21.42 -21.95
N MET A 149 19.04 21.46 -22.53
CA MET A 149 18.78 22.29 -23.72
C MET A 149 18.89 23.78 -23.39
N GLY A 150 18.26 24.24 -22.30
CA GLY A 150 18.34 25.63 -21.86
C GLY A 150 19.75 26.10 -21.50
N LEU A 151 20.54 25.27 -20.80
CA LEU A 151 21.95 25.54 -20.55
C LEU A 151 22.81 25.47 -21.81
N GLY A 152 22.48 24.56 -22.73
CA GLY A 152 23.14 24.45 -24.03
C GLY A 152 23.00 25.71 -24.88
N GLU A 153 21.86 26.37 -24.83
CA GLU A 153 21.62 27.64 -25.52
C GLU A 153 22.37 28.81 -24.86
N VAL A 154 22.38 28.89 -23.52
CA VAL A 154 22.96 30.02 -22.77
C VAL A 154 24.49 29.94 -22.61
N ALA A 155 25.08 28.73 -22.68
CA ALA A 155 26.52 28.52 -22.51
C ALA A 155 27.18 27.94 -23.77
N THR A 156 26.80 28.43 -24.95
CA THR A 156 27.48 27.97 -26.17
C THR A 156 28.90 28.54 -26.21
N ARG A 157 29.88 27.69 -26.54
CA ARG A 157 31.30 28.06 -26.73
C ARG A 157 31.46 29.31 -27.60
N ASP A 158 30.60 29.48 -28.61
CA ASP A 158 30.69 30.62 -29.52
C ASP A 158 30.18 31.92 -28.90
N TRP A 159 29.20 31.88 -27.98
CA TRP A 159 28.80 33.04 -27.19
C TRP A 159 29.89 33.42 -26.18
N ILE A 160 30.42 32.44 -25.44
CA ILE A 160 31.54 32.68 -24.51
C ILE A 160 32.76 33.22 -25.27
N ARG A 161 33.01 32.69 -26.47
CA ARG A 161 34.10 33.16 -27.34
C ARG A 161 33.85 34.57 -27.86
N SER A 162 32.64 34.89 -28.33
CA SER A 162 32.33 36.24 -28.81
C SER A 162 32.43 37.26 -27.69
N GLU A 163 31.93 36.94 -26.50
CA GLU A 163 32.01 37.80 -25.33
C GLU A 163 33.46 38.02 -24.90
N LEU A 164 34.27 36.95 -24.85
CA LEU A 164 35.70 37.07 -24.57
C LEU A 164 36.43 37.89 -25.64
N GLN A 165 36.07 37.74 -26.92
CA GLN A 165 36.67 38.52 -28.00
C GLN A 165 36.28 40.00 -27.94
N ASP A 166 35.02 40.31 -27.65
CA ASP A 166 34.57 41.69 -27.47
C ASP A 166 35.26 42.34 -26.27
N MET A 167 35.38 41.63 -25.15
CA MET A 167 36.13 42.12 -23.98
C MET A 167 37.63 42.35 -24.29
N VAL A 168 38.27 41.44 -25.05
CA VAL A 168 39.67 41.61 -25.48
C VAL A 168 39.81 42.81 -26.41
N LYS A 169 38.88 42.98 -27.35
CA LYS A 169 38.89 44.09 -28.30
C LYS A 169 38.72 45.44 -27.61
N ASP A 170 37.79 45.56 -26.64
CA ASP A 170 37.62 46.80 -25.85
C ASP A 170 38.91 47.17 -25.10
N MET A 171 39.62 46.18 -24.55
CA MET A 171 40.91 46.41 -23.89
C MET A 171 42.00 46.89 -24.86
N GLU A 172 42.01 46.36 -26.09
CA GLU A 172 42.98 46.70 -27.13
C GLU A 172 42.71 48.11 -27.70
N ASP A 173 41.45 48.45 -27.96
CA ASP A 173 41.02 49.78 -28.39
C ASP A 173 41.35 50.83 -27.33
N ARG A 174 41.12 50.54 -26.03
CA ARG A 174 41.56 51.42 -24.92
C ARG A 174 43.07 51.62 -24.91
N ARG A 175 43.86 50.57 -25.18
CA ARG A 175 45.32 50.68 -25.25
C ARG A 175 45.77 51.56 -26.41
N ILE A 176 45.15 51.43 -27.57
CA ILE A 176 45.47 52.22 -28.77
C ILE A 176 45.13 53.69 -28.53
N LEU A 177 43.97 53.98 -27.93
CA LEU A 177 43.59 55.35 -27.57
C LEU A 177 44.62 55.99 -26.62
N LEU A 178 45.02 55.28 -25.57
CA LEU A 178 46.05 55.73 -24.63
C LEU A 178 47.42 55.94 -25.31
N ALA A 179 47.78 55.10 -26.29
CA ALA A 179 49.01 55.25 -27.06
C ALA A 179 48.96 56.45 -28.01
N SER A 180 47.80 56.72 -28.63
CA SER A 180 47.63 57.90 -29.49
C SER A 180 47.67 59.21 -28.71
N GLU A 181 47.10 59.26 -27.51
CA GLU A 181 47.23 60.44 -26.64
C GLU A 181 48.69 60.68 -26.22
N SER A 182 49.47 59.62 -25.99
CA SER A 182 50.89 59.79 -25.65
C SER A 182 51.75 60.32 -26.80
N ASP A 183 51.43 59.94 -28.05
CA ASP A 183 52.17 60.38 -29.25
C ASP A 183 51.82 61.83 -29.65
N GLU A 184 50.63 62.29 -29.29
CA GLU A 184 50.18 63.67 -29.50
C GLU A 184 50.68 64.62 -28.41
N ALA A 185 50.93 64.11 -27.19
CA ALA A 185 51.53 64.87 -26.10
C ALA A 185 53.05 65.10 -26.25
N ASP A 186 53.73 64.33 -27.10
CA ASP A 186 55.19 64.40 -27.34
C ASP A 186 55.57 65.21 -28.61
N ARG A 187 54.58 65.82 -29.29
CA ARG A 187 54.77 66.80 -30.38
C ARG A 187 54.56 68.24 -29.91
#